data_AF-A0A975WDT3-F1
#
_entry.id   AF-A0A975WDT3-F1
#
_cell.length_a   1.000
_cell.length_b   1.000
_cell.length_c   1.000
_cell.angle_alpha   90.00
_cell.angle_beta   90.00
_cell.angle_gamma   90.00
#
_symmetry.space_group_name_H-M   'P 1'
#
loop_
_entity.id
_entity.type
_entity.pdbx_description
1 polymer ?
#
loop_
_entity_poly.entity_id
_entity_poly.type
_entity_poly.pdbx_seq_one_letter_code
_entity_poly.pdbx_strand_id
1 'polypeptide(L)'
;MTEVLLRIRRRPYVMLGLLALAFAVAALTAGTAFRPWPLGGTLTWQVVTGTLLLTGMGYQWMLLRARTGGTAADVRRHYAAHRWVGVGLVLVFALHAVRFGHAWTSALALCFVAIAATGLLNREVIPYRSRWLYRAWLWLHIALSSALIPLVALHIWVALTYQ
;
A
#
# COMPACT_ATOMS: atom_id res chain seq x y z
N MET A 1 3.33 -25.79 -14.50
CA MET A 1 2.90 -24.49 -13.95
C MET A 1 3.05 -24.56 -12.44
N THR A 2 3.92 -23.75 -11.83
CA THR A 2 4.23 -23.79 -10.39
C THR A 2 2.98 -23.50 -9.54
N GLU A 3 2.88 -24.11 -8.36
CA GLU A 3 1.75 -23.96 -7.42
C GLU A 3 1.39 -22.48 -7.13
N VAL A 4 2.40 -21.61 -7.10
CA VAL A 4 2.26 -20.16 -6.94
C VAL A 4 1.49 -19.52 -8.09
N LEU A 5 1.80 -19.88 -9.35
CA LEU A 5 1.11 -19.32 -10.53
C LEU A 5 -0.38 -19.69 -10.55
N LEU A 6 -0.70 -20.91 -10.13
CA LEU A 6 -2.09 -21.35 -9.96
C LEU A 6 -2.83 -20.52 -8.90
N ARG A 7 -2.18 -20.25 -7.76
CA ARG A 7 -2.73 -19.42 -6.68
C ARG A 7 -2.95 -17.97 -7.12
N ILE A 8 -2.00 -17.39 -7.86
CA ILE A 8 -2.14 -16.03 -8.44
C ILE A 8 -3.35 -15.97 -9.37
N ARG A 9 -3.47 -16.90 -10.32
CA ARG A 9 -4.57 -16.91 -11.30
C ARG A 9 -5.95 -17.05 -10.66
N ARG A 10 -6.06 -17.75 -9.53
CA ARG A 10 -7.32 -17.94 -8.81
C ARG A 10 -7.72 -16.75 -7.93
N ARG A 11 -6.86 -15.74 -7.79
CA ARG A 11 -7.05 -14.63 -6.85
C ARG A 11 -6.94 -13.30 -7.60
N PRO A 12 -8.07 -12.72 -8.08
CA PRO A 12 -8.03 -11.56 -8.98
C PRO A 12 -7.35 -10.33 -8.35
N TYR A 13 -7.47 -10.13 -7.04
CA TYR A 13 -6.79 -9.04 -6.33
C TYR A 13 -5.27 -9.11 -6.46
N VAL A 14 -4.67 -10.31 -6.65
CA VAL A 14 -3.22 -10.46 -6.77
C VAL A 14 -2.76 -9.95 -8.13
N MET A 15 -3.47 -10.32 -9.20
CA MET A 15 -3.16 -9.80 -10.54
C MET A 15 -3.36 -8.30 -10.60
N LEU A 16 -4.49 -7.79 -10.09
CA LEU A 16 -4.75 -6.36 -10.02
C LEU A 16 -3.72 -5.63 -9.14
N GLY A 17 -3.30 -6.24 -8.05
CA GLY A 17 -2.25 -5.71 -7.18
C GLY A 17 -0.88 -5.67 -7.84
N LEU A 18 -0.51 -6.69 -8.61
CA LEU A 18 0.74 -6.70 -9.39
C LEU A 18 0.71 -5.62 -10.48
N LEU A 19 -0.42 -5.47 -11.19
CA LEU A 19 -0.59 -4.41 -12.19
C LEU A 19 -0.55 -3.03 -11.54
N ALA A 20 -1.24 -2.84 -10.41
CA ALA A 20 -1.21 -1.59 -9.65
C ALA A 20 0.20 -1.25 -9.17
N LEU A 21 0.94 -2.24 -8.66
CA LEU A 21 2.32 -2.06 -8.22
C LEU A 21 3.25 -1.72 -9.38
N ALA A 22 3.12 -2.41 -10.51
CA ALA A 22 3.90 -2.11 -11.71
C ALA A 22 3.60 -0.70 -12.23
N PHE A 23 2.32 -0.31 -12.25
CA PHE A 23 1.89 1.04 -12.61
C PHE A 23 2.46 2.09 -11.65
N ALA A 24 2.40 1.86 -10.34
CA ALA A 24 2.97 2.76 -9.34
C ALA A 24 4.48 2.94 -9.52
N VAL A 25 5.21 1.84 -9.75
CA VAL A 25 6.66 1.89 -10.01
C VAL A 25 6.95 2.65 -11.30
N ALA A 26 6.21 2.40 -12.38
CA ALA A 26 6.38 3.10 -13.64
C ALA A 26 6.06 4.60 -13.53
N ALA A 27 5.01 4.97 -12.80
CA ALA A 27 4.65 6.36 -12.54
C ALA A 27 5.76 7.09 -11.76
N LEU A 28 6.32 6.43 -10.73
CA LEU A 28 7.42 6.96 -9.94
C LEU A 28 8.69 7.18 -10.78
N THR A 29 9.05 6.24 -11.67
CA THR A 29 10.27 6.34 -12.49
C THR A 29 10.12 7.31 -13.66
N ALA A 30 8.93 7.43 -14.23
CA ALA A 30 8.66 8.39 -15.32
C ALA A 30 8.65 9.85 -14.83
N GLY A 31 8.57 10.09 -13.51
CA GLY A 31 8.53 11.44 -12.94
C GLY A 31 7.29 12.23 -13.35
N THR A 32 6.25 11.56 -13.86
CA THR A 32 5.04 12.19 -14.37
C THR A 32 4.24 12.76 -13.21
N ALA A 33 4.16 14.08 -13.11
CA ALA A 33 3.18 14.72 -12.24
C ALA A 33 1.79 14.51 -12.85
N PHE A 34 1.01 13.56 -12.31
CA PHE A 34 -0.35 13.36 -12.75
C PHE A 34 -1.17 14.64 -12.49
N ARG A 35 -1.70 15.23 -13.56
CA ARG A 35 -2.52 16.45 -13.51
C ARG A 35 -3.95 16.05 -13.89
N PRO A 36 -4.85 15.85 -12.91
CA PRO A 36 -6.23 15.52 -13.24
C PRO A 36 -6.93 16.73 -13.86
N TRP A 37 -7.49 16.54 -15.04
CA TRP A 37 -8.53 17.40 -15.58
C TRP A 37 -9.87 16.70 -15.34
N PRO A 38 -10.93 17.31 -14.75
CA PRO A 38 -11.18 18.75 -14.52
C PRO A 38 -11.17 19.20 -13.03
N LEU A 39 -10.58 18.45 -12.09
CA LEU A 39 -10.75 18.60 -10.63
C LEU A 39 -10.12 19.86 -9.95
N GLY A 40 -10.13 21.02 -10.60
CA GLY A 40 -9.93 22.30 -9.90
C GLY A 40 -8.50 22.58 -9.40
N GLY A 41 -7.48 22.04 -10.06
CA GLY A 41 -6.07 22.36 -9.81
C GLY A 41 -5.29 21.31 -9.00
N THR A 42 -3.96 21.43 -9.02
CA THR A 42 -3.02 20.44 -8.45
C THR A 42 -3.18 20.27 -6.93
N LEU A 43 -3.50 21.35 -6.20
CA LEU A 43 -3.66 21.31 -4.75
C LEU A 43 -4.88 20.47 -4.32
N THR A 44 -6.05 20.73 -4.92
CA THR A 44 -7.29 19.99 -4.63
C THR A 44 -7.09 18.49 -4.84
N TRP A 45 -6.41 18.11 -5.92
CA TRP A 45 -6.07 16.72 -6.19
C TRP A 45 -5.18 16.10 -5.11
N GLN A 46 -4.11 16.79 -4.72
CA GLN A 46 -3.19 16.32 -3.70
C GLN A 46 -3.88 16.14 -2.35
N VAL A 47 -4.76 17.08 -1.98
CA VAL A 47 -5.56 16.99 -0.75
C VAL A 47 -6.49 15.78 -0.82
N VAL A 48 -7.29 15.64 -1.88
CA VAL A 48 -8.25 14.52 -2.02
C VAL A 48 -7.53 13.17 -2.00
N THR A 49 -6.50 12.99 -2.84
CA THR A 49 -5.75 11.74 -2.90
C THR A 49 -4.98 11.46 -1.61
N GLY A 50 -4.42 12.50 -0.97
CA GLY A 50 -3.75 12.41 0.33
C GLY A 50 -4.69 12.00 1.45
N THR A 51 -5.90 12.58 1.51
CA THR A 51 -6.94 12.18 2.47
C THR A 51 -7.36 10.72 2.25
N LEU A 52 -7.59 10.32 1.00
CA LEU A 52 -7.93 8.92 0.68
C LEU A 52 -6.83 7.95 1.12
N LEU A 53 -5.55 8.30 0.88
CA LEU A 53 -4.41 7.52 1.34
C LEU A 53 -4.37 7.41 2.86
N LEU A 54 -4.53 8.52 3.58
CA LEU A 54 -4.54 8.54 5.05
C LEU A 54 -5.68 7.70 5.63
N THR A 55 -6.90 7.88 5.13
CA THR A 55 -8.07 7.11 5.59
C THR A 55 -7.88 5.63 5.31
N GLY A 56 -7.44 5.25 4.11
CA GLY A 56 -7.22 3.85 3.77
C GLY A 56 -6.06 3.22 4.54
N MET A 57 -4.98 3.97 4.77
CA MET A 57 -3.86 3.54 5.62
C MET A 57 -4.32 3.32 7.06
N GLY A 58 -5.14 4.22 7.62
CA GLY A 58 -5.78 4.02 8.91
C GLY A 58 -6.64 2.75 8.96
N TYR A 59 -7.42 2.49 7.91
CA TYR A 59 -8.22 1.27 7.80
C TYR A 59 -7.37 -0.02 7.76
N GLN A 60 -6.15 0.01 7.19
CA GLN A 60 -5.29 -1.19 7.13
C GLN A 60 -5.04 -1.80 8.52
N TRP A 61 -4.94 -0.97 9.56
CA TRP A 61 -4.73 -1.40 10.94
C TRP A 61 -5.93 -2.09 11.58
N MET A 62 -7.14 -2.00 10.99
CA MET A 62 -8.32 -2.71 11.50
C MET A 62 -8.16 -4.22 11.44
N LEU A 63 -7.36 -4.76 10.51
CA LEU A 63 -7.04 -6.19 10.50
C LEU A 63 -6.23 -6.61 11.72
N LEU A 64 -5.28 -5.79 12.17
CA LEU A 64 -4.52 -6.07 13.39
C LEU A 64 -5.45 -6.05 14.61
N ARG A 65 -6.31 -5.04 14.72
CA ARG A 65 -7.32 -4.94 15.78
C ARG A 65 -8.25 -6.15 15.81
N ALA A 66 -8.74 -6.59 14.64
CA ALA A 66 -9.60 -7.77 14.54
C ALA A 66 -8.87 -9.05 14.97
N ARG A 67 -7.56 -9.16 14.71
CA ARG A 67 -6.75 -10.33 15.13
C ARG A 67 -6.47 -10.38 16.62
N THR A 68 -6.45 -9.24 17.32
CA THR A 68 -6.15 -9.18 18.76
C THR A 68 -7.37 -9.28 19.65
N GLY A 69 -8.56 -8.87 19.18
CA GLY A 69 -9.77 -8.88 20.00
C GLY A 69 -11.10 -9.04 19.25
N GLY A 70 -11.08 -9.36 17.96
CA GLY A 70 -12.29 -9.57 17.15
C GLY A 70 -12.70 -11.04 17.04
N THR A 71 -13.87 -11.27 16.47
CA THR A 71 -14.35 -12.63 16.18
C THR A 71 -13.66 -13.21 14.92
N ALA A 72 -13.76 -14.53 14.73
CA ALA A 72 -13.28 -15.15 13.50
C ALA A 72 -13.97 -14.59 12.24
N ALA A 73 -15.23 -14.15 12.35
CA ALA A 73 -15.95 -13.49 11.26
C ALA A 73 -15.35 -12.12 10.93
N ASP A 74 -15.02 -11.32 11.95
CA ASP A 74 -14.38 -10.00 11.78
C ASP A 74 -13.02 -10.13 11.12
N VAL A 75 -12.20 -11.09 11.56
CA VAL A 75 -10.89 -11.37 10.96
C VAL A 75 -11.04 -11.70 9.48
N ARG A 76 -11.99 -12.57 9.10
CA ARG A 76 -12.22 -12.90 7.68
C ARG A 76 -12.66 -11.70 6.86
N ARG A 77 -13.62 -10.91 7.37
CA ARG A 77 -14.13 -9.70 6.71
C ARG A 77 -13.01 -8.67 6.50
N HIS A 78 -12.31 -8.31 7.58
CA HIS A 78 -11.22 -7.34 7.51
C HIS A 78 -10.04 -7.87 6.70
N TYR A 79 -9.77 -9.17 6.68
CA TYR A 79 -8.72 -9.74 5.83
C TYR A 79 -9.05 -9.64 4.33
N ALA A 80 -10.30 -9.87 3.94
CA ALA A 80 -10.74 -9.65 2.57
C ALA A 80 -10.65 -8.17 2.17
N ALA A 81 -11.18 -7.29 3.00
CA ALA A 81 -11.17 -5.86 2.74
C ALA A 81 -9.76 -5.26 2.75
N HIS A 82 -8.90 -5.65 3.70
CA HIS A 82 -7.51 -5.19 3.80
C HIS A 82 -6.76 -5.37 2.49
N ARG A 83 -6.92 -6.53 1.83
CA ARG A 83 -6.29 -6.81 0.53
C ARG A 83 -6.79 -5.90 -0.59
N TRP A 84 -8.11 -5.77 -0.72
CA TRP A 84 -8.69 -4.96 -1.79
C TRP A 84 -8.44 -3.46 -1.58
N VAL A 85 -8.59 -2.97 -0.35
CA VAL A 85 -8.24 -1.59 0.00
C VAL A 85 -6.75 -1.36 -0.23
N GLY A 86 -5.88 -2.30 0.13
CA GLY A 86 -4.44 -2.22 -0.15
C GLY A 86 -4.14 -2.04 -1.64
N VAL A 87 -4.76 -2.84 -2.52
CA VAL A 87 -4.63 -2.68 -3.99
C VAL A 87 -5.10 -1.30 -4.45
N GLY A 88 -6.25 -0.84 -3.93
CA GLY A 88 -6.77 0.49 -4.22
C GLY A 88 -5.81 1.61 -3.79
N LEU A 89 -5.20 1.48 -2.61
CA LEU A 89 -4.23 2.47 -2.12
C LEU A 89 -2.98 2.54 -2.98
N VAL A 90 -2.53 1.43 -3.56
CA VAL A 90 -1.39 1.45 -4.51
C VAL A 90 -1.74 2.27 -5.76
N LEU A 91 -2.96 2.14 -6.27
CA LEU A 91 -3.42 2.95 -7.40
C LEU A 91 -3.54 4.43 -7.01
N VAL A 92 -4.15 4.74 -5.87
CA VAL A 92 -4.26 6.12 -5.40
C VAL A 92 -2.87 6.71 -5.15
N PHE A 93 -1.90 5.94 -4.65
CA PHE A 93 -0.52 6.37 -4.45
C PHE A 93 0.18 6.70 -5.77
N ALA A 94 -0.01 5.89 -6.82
CA ALA A 94 0.53 6.16 -8.15
C ALA A 94 -0.01 7.47 -8.75
N LEU A 95 -1.25 7.81 -8.39
CA LEU A 95 -1.96 9.00 -8.86
C LEU A 95 -1.73 10.23 -7.98
N HIS A 96 -1.46 10.03 -6.69
CA HIS A 96 -0.98 11.04 -5.78
C HIS A 96 0.38 11.50 -6.32
N ALA A 97 0.59 12.81 -6.43
CA ALA A 97 1.70 13.42 -7.17
C ALA A 97 3.09 13.15 -6.55
N VAL A 98 3.50 11.89 -6.50
CA VAL A 98 4.76 11.43 -5.93
C VAL A 98 5.79 11.38 -7.04
N ARG A 99 6.82 12.20 -6.90
CA ARG A 99 8.03 12.16 -7.72
C ARG A 99 9.22 11.84 -6.82
N PHE A 100 10.18 11.09 -7.34
CA PHE A 100 11.50 11.07 -6.75
C PHE A 100 12.11 12.48 -6.83
N GLY A 101 12.74 12.93 -5.75
CA GLY A 101 13.33 14.27 -5.69
C GLY A 101 14.17 14.46 -4.44
N HIS A 102 13.54 14.35 -3.26
CA HIS A 102 14.24 14.43 -1.98
C HIS A 102 14.39 13.07 -1.33
N ALA A 103 15.45 12.90 -0.51
CA ALA A 103 15.77 11.62 0.14
C ALA A 103 14.58 11.08 0.97
N TRP A 104 13.85 11.93 1.68
CA TRP A 104 12.70 11.51 2.49
C TRP A 104 11.49 11.10 1.66
N THR A 105 11.18 11.81 0.55
CA THR A 105 10.08 11.40 -0.35
C THR A 105 10.40 10.09 -1.05
N SER A 106 11.67 9.86 -1.41
CA SER A 106 12.14 8.58 -1.94
C SER A 106 12.03 7.46 -0.91
N ALA A 107 12.42 7.71 0.34
CA ALA A 107 12.28 6.75 1.43
C ALA A 107 10.80 6.38 1.69
N LEU A 108 9.90 7.37 1.69
CA LEU A 108 8.45 7.15 1.79
C LEU A 108 7.95 6.27 0.64
N ALA A 109 8.30 6.61 -0.61
CA ALA A 109 7.85 5.85 -1.78
C ALA A 109 8.37 4.41 -1.78
N LEU A 110 9.66 4.21 -1.47
CA LEU A 110 10.24 2.87 -1.35
C LEU A 110 9.60 2.06 -0.23
N CYS A 111 9.35 2.68 0.93
CA CYS A 111 8.66 2.03 2.04
C CYS A 111 7.25 1.61 1.64
N PHE A 112 6.48 2.51 0.99
CA PHE A 112 5.14 2.23 0.51
C PHE A 112 5.11 1.08 -0.52
N VAL A 113 6.01 1.10 -1.51
CA VAL A 113 6.16 0.04 -2.52
C VAL A 113 6.54 -1.29 -1.86
N ALA A 114 7.44 -1.28 -0.87
CA ALA A 114 7.83 -2.48 -0.12
C ALA A 114 6.66 -3.06 0.70
N ILE A 115 5.82 -2.22 1.30
CA ILE A 115 4.60 -2.65 1.99
C ILE A 115 3.63 -3.31 1.00
N ALA A 116 3.40 -2.68 -0.16
CA ALA A 116 2.53 -3.23 -1.20
C ALA A 116 3.05 -4.59 -1.70
N ALA A 117 4.34 -4.68 -2.01
CA ALA A 117 4.98 -5.91 -2.45
C ALA A 117 4.85 -7.02 -1.40
N THR A 118 5.21 -6.73 -0.15
CA THR A 118 5.08 -7.70 0.95
C THR A 118 3.62 -8.09 1.20
N GLY A 119 2.64 -7.20 1.03
CA GLY A 119 1.21 -7.51 1.14
C GLY A 119 0.71 -8.51 0.09
N LEU A 120 1.24 -8.43 -1.14
CA LEU A 120 0.93 -9.41 -2.20
C LEU A 120 1.54 -10.79 -1.94
N LEU A 121 2.64 -10.86 -1.18
CA LEU A 121 3.30 -12.11 -0.80
C LEU A 121 2.58 -12.87 0.33
N ASN A 122 1.33 -12.55 0.64
CA ASN A 122 0.60 -13.19 1.73
C ASN A 122 0.40 -14.72 1.55
N ARG A 123 -0.07 -15.37 2.62
CA ARG A 123 -0.27 -16.82 2.72
C ARG A 123 -1.17 -17.45 1.64
N GLU A 124 -2.04 -16.68 1.00
CA GLU A 124 -2.84 -17.22 -0.11
C GLU A 124 -2.00 -17.42 -1.37
N VAL A 125 -0.98 -16.60 -1.56
CA VAL A 125 -0.07 -16.62 -2.72
C VAL A 125 1.14 -17.49 -2.43
N ILE A 126 1.81 -17.25 -1.30
CA ILE A 126 3.03 -17.98 -0.91
C ILE A 126 2.68 -19.06 0.12
N PRO A 127 2.86 -20.35 -0.20
CA PRO A 127 2.69 -21.44 0.76
C PRO A 127 3.91 -21.51 1.71
N TYR A 128 3.89 -20.71 2.77
CA TYR A 128 4.93 -20.72 3.79
C TYR A 128 5.05 -22.08 4.48
N ARG A 129 6.10 -22.84 4.15
CA ARG A 129 6.37 -24.17 4.75
C ARG A 129 6.88 -24.10 6.19
N SER A 130 7.58 -23.02 6.55
CA SER A 130 8.10 -22.80 7.90
C SER A 130 7.30 -21.73 8.65
N ARG A 131 6.95 -22.03 9.91
CA ARG A 131 6.32 -21.06 10.83
C ARG A 131 7.20 -19.84 11.05
N TRP A 132 8.53 -20.01 11.07
CA TRP A 132 9.46 -18.89 11.23
C TRP A 132 9.44 -17.95 10.03
N LEU A 133 9.48 -18.49 8.81
CA LEU A 133 9.46 -17.68 7.59
C LEU A 133 8.17 -16.86 7.48
N TYR A 134 7.03 -17.46 7.84
CA TYR A 134 5.77 -16.71 7.92
C TYR A 134 5.83 -15.57 8.93
N ARG A 135 6.36 -15.82 10.15
CA ARG A 135 6.48 -14.78 11.18
C ARG A 135 7.42 -13.67 10.73
N ALA A 136 8.56 -14.00 10.13
CA ALA A 136 9.51 -13.03 9.59
C ALA A 136 8.86 -12.13 8.54
N TRP A 137 8.13 -12.71 7.58
CA TRP A 137 7.35 -11.95 6.59
C TRP A 137 6.31 -11.03 7.24
N LEU A 138 5.54 -11.55 8.20
CA LEU A 138 4.50 -10.77 8.88
C LEU A 138 5.11 -9.61 9.67
N TRP A 139 6.21 -9.85 10.39
CA TRP A 139 6.93 -8.81 11.11
C TRP A 139 7.51 -7.76 10.17
N LEU A 140 8.11 -8.17 9.05
CA LEU A 140 8.61 -7.23 8.05
C LEU A 140 7.50 -6.32 7.51
N HIS A 141 6.35 -6.90 7.14
CA HIS A 141 5.21 -6.15 6.63
C HIS A 141 4.68 -5.14 7.66
N ILE A 142 4.53 -5.56 8.92
CA ILE A 142 4.09 -4.69 10.02
C ILE A 142 5.13 -3.61 10.31
N ALA A 143 6.42 -3.96 10.37
CA ALA A 143 7.50 -3.02 10.65
C ALA A 143 7.61 -1.93 9.58
N LEU A 144 7.51 -2.30 8.30
CA LEU A 144 7.43 -1.33 7.20
C LEU A 144 6.20 -0.43 7.36
N SER A 145 5.04 -1.01 7.66
CA SER A 145 3.80 -0.24 7.87
C SER A 145 3.91 0.74 9.03
N SER A 146 4.56 0.34 10.14
CA SER A 146 4.85 1.23 11.27
C SER A 146 5.83 2.32 10.89
N ALA A 147 6.89 2.01 10.12
CA ALA A 147 7.88 2.96 9.67
C ALA A 147 7.30 4.00 8.68
N LEU A 148 6.27 3.63 7.92
CA LEU A 148 5.58 4.55 7.02
C LEU A 148 4.85 5.68 7.78
N ILE A 149 4.35 5.43 8.99
CA ILE A 149 3.61 6.44 9.78
C ILE A 149 4.41 7.74 9.97
N PRO A 150 5.63 7.72 10.57
CA PRO A 150 6.41 8.95 10.75
C PRO A 150 6.86 9.55 9.41
N LEU A 151 7.11 8.74 8.37
CA LEU A 151 7.44 9.26 7.04
C LEU A 151 6.28 10.06 6.44
N VAL A 152 5.04 9.58 6.59
CA VAL A 152 3.83 10.29 6.14
C VAL A 152 3.62 11.57 6.96
N ALA A 153 3.81 11.54 8.28
CA ALA A 153 3.72 12.74 9.11
C ALA A 153 4.75 13.81 8.68
N LEU A 154 6.00 13.40 8.45
CA LEU A 154 7.06 14.26 7.93
C LEU A 154 6.69 14.81 6.54
N HIS A 155 6.16 13.96 5.66
CA HIS A 155 5.73 14.38 4.32
C HIS A 155 4.64 15.45 4.38
N ILE A 156 3.61 15.28 5.22
CA ILE A 156 2.53 16.26 5.41
C ILE A 156 3.09 17.57 5.98
N TRP A 157 3.93 17.50 7.02
CA TRP A 157 4.50 18.70 7.62
C TRP A 157 5.32 19.52 6.60
N VAL A 158 6.22 18.87 5.86
CA VAL A 158 7.01 19.52 4.81
C VAL A 158 6.11 20.08 3.70
N ALA A 159 5.12 19.30 3.25
CA ALA A 159 4.21 19.69 2.18
C ALA A 159 3.23 20.80 2.58
N LEU A 160 3.05 21.10 3.87
CA LEU A 160 2.26 22.25 4.34
C LEU A 160 3.15 23.47 4.65
N THR A 161 4.40 23.25 5.07
CA THR A 161 5.33 24.31 5.48
C THR A 161 6.02 24.97 4.29
N TYR A 162 6.35 24.18 3.26
CA TYR A 162 7.14 24.61 2.10
C TYR A 162 6.33 24.59 0.79
N GLN A 163 5.04 24.90 0.86
CA GLN A 163 4.19 25.05 -0.33
C GLN A 163 4.68 26.15 -1.26
#